data_AF-A0A7X6ZII4-F1
#
_entry.id   AF-A0A7X6ZII4-F1
#
_cell.length_a   1.000
_cell.length_b   1.000
_cell.length_c   1.000
_cell.angle_alpha   90.00
_cell.angle_beta   90.00
_cell.angle_gamma   90.00
#
_symmetry.space_group_name_H-M   'P 1'
#
loop_
_entity.id
_entity.type
_entity.pdbx_description
1 polymer ?
#
loop_
_entity_poly.entity_id
_entity_poly.type
_entity_poly.pdbx_seq_one_letter_code
_entity_poly.pdbx_strand_id
1 'polypeptide(L)'
;MAEIAEADVPKRARELFERGMIALERKNLAYAMDMFMAALNIEPAFLKARKFLRTAGIQQLKATPRAAYRRHLVTLTSIPKLIQGHLAL
;
A
#
# COMPACT_ATOMS: atom_id res chain seq x y z
N MET A 1 -14.20 -1.74 12.02
CA MET A 1 -14.78 -2.85 11.22
C MET A 1 -14.72 -4.08 12.09
N ALA A 2 -15.83 -4.79 12.27
CA ALA A 2 -15.79 -6.10 12.91
C ALA A 2 -14.87 -7.00 12.07
N GLU A 3 -13.87 -7.61 12.70
CA GLU A 3 -12.97 -8.54 12.02
C GLU A 3 -13.66 -9.90 11.95
N ILE A 4 -13.84 -10.41 10.73
CA ILE A 4 -14.43 -11.72 10.49
C ILE A 4 -13.31 -12.77 10.51
N ALA A 5 -13.57 -13.93 11.10
CA ALA A 5 -12.62 -15.04 11.10
C ALA A 5 -12.39 -15.54 9.66
N GLU A 6 -11.19 -16.02 9.34
CA GLU A 6 -10.86 -16.50 7.99
C GLU A 6 -11.78 -17.60 7.47
N ALA A 7 -12.35 -18.40 8.36
CA ALA A 7 -13.30 -19.46 8.04
C ALA A 7 -14.61 -18.91 7.45
N ASP A 8 -15.01 -17.72 7.87
CA ASP A 8 -16.28 -17.09 7.49
C ASP A 8 -16.14 -16.23 6.22
N VAL A 9 -14.92 -16.14 5.64
CA VAL A 9 -14.70 -15.40 4.40
C VAL A 9 -15.28 -16.18 3.21
N PRO A 10 -16.11 -15.53 2.36
CA PRO A 10 -16.67 -16.15 1.16
C PRO A 10 -15.57 -16.78 0.30
N LYS A 11 -15.82 -18.01 -0.20
CA LYS A 11 -14.84 -18.75 -1.02
C LYS A 11 -14.31 -17.92 -2.20
N ARG A 12 -15.20 -17.19 -2.88
CA ARG A 12 -14.84 -16.32 -4.00
C ARG A 12 -13.86 -15.20 -3.62
N ALA A 13 -14.00 -14.62 -2.42
CA ALA A 13 -13.07 -13.61 -1.92
C ALA A 13 -11.70 -14.22 -1.57
N ARG A 14 -11.68 -15.46 -1.06
CA ARG A 14 -10.44 -16.21 -0.82
C ARG A 14 -9.68 -16.52 -2.11
N GLU A 15 -10.37 -17.01 -3.14
CA GLU A 15 -9.78 -17.29 -4.45
C GLU A 15 -9.16 -16.03 -5.10
N LEU A 16 -9.82 -14.88 -4.99
CA LEU A 16 -9.28 -13.59 -5.46
C LEU A 16 -8.05 -13.17 -4.66
N PHE A 17 -8.08 -13.36 -3.34
CA PHE A 17 -6.92 -13.09 -2.48
C PHE A 17 -5.72 -13.97 -2.84
N GLU A 18 -5.91 -15.27 -3.07
CA GLU A 18 -4.85 -16.18 -3.50
C GLU A 18 -4.23 -15.78 -4.85
N ARG A 19 -5.06 -15.37 -5.82
CA ARG A 19 -4.57 -14.82 -7.10
C ARG A 19 -3.76 -13.53 -6.89
N GLY A 20 -4.21 -12.66 -5.98
CA GLY A 20 -3.47 -11.46 -5.59
C GLY A 20 -2.12 -11.78 -4.96
N MET A 21 -2.05 -12.82 -4.13
CA MET A 21 -0.79 -13.29 -3.54
C MET A 21 0.20 -13.78 -4.59
N ILE A 22 -0.24 -14.60 -5.56
CA ILE A 22 0.60 -15.06 -6.68
C ILE A 22 1.12 -13.86 -7.50
N ALA A 23 0.29 -12.85 -7.74
CA ALA A 23 0.68 -11.63 -8.44
C ALA A 23 1.72 -10.82 -7.66
N LEU A 24 1.56 -10.75 -6.34
CA LEU A 24 2.46 -10.05 -5.43
C LEU A 24 3.86 -10.71 -5.41
N GLU A 25 3.92 -12.04 -5.38
CA GLU A 25 5.17 -12.81 -5.49
C GLU A 25 5.90 -12.55 -6.81
N ARG A 26 5.15 -12.39 -7.90
CA ARG A 26 5.68 -12.03 -9.23
C ARG A 26 6.03 -10.55 -9.37
N LYS A 27 5.93 -9.76 -8.29
CA LYS A 27 6.13 -8.30 -8.26
C LYS A 27 5.20 -7.52 -9.20
N ASN A 28 4.09 -8.13 -9.62
CA ASN A 28 3.04 -7.44 -10.37
C ASN A 28 2.11 -6.73 -9.40
N LEU A 29 2.58 -5.60 -8.86
CA LEU A 29 1.92 -4.88 -7.76
C LEU A 29 0.56 -4.31 -8.15
N ALA A 30 0.42 -3.78 -9.36
CA ALA A 30 -0.84 -3.23 -9.85
C ALA A 30 -1.93 -4.32 -9.89
N TYR A 31 -1.61 -5.45 -10.52
CA TYR A 31 -2.56 -6.57 -10.59
C TYR A 31 -2.85 -7.19 -9.22
N ALA A 32 -1.85 -7.27 -8.33
CA ALA A 32 -2.07 -7.72 -6.95
C ALA A 32 -3.06 -6.80 -6.22
N MET A 33 -2.88 -5.48 -6.34
CA MET A 33 -3.80 -4.50 -5.75
C MET A 33 -5.22 -4.62 -6.29
N ASP A 34 -5.39 -4.84 -7.60
CA ASP A 34 -6.72 -5.03 -8.22
C ASP A 34 -7.42 -6.29 -7.67
N MET A 35 -6.69 -7.39 -7.54
CA MET A 35 -7.24 -8.64 -6.98
C MET A 35 -7.60 -8.49 -5.50
N PHE A 36 -6.79 -7.79 -4.70
CA PHE A 36 -7.13 -7.51 -3.31
C PHE A 36 -8.32 -6.56 -3.17
N MET A 37 -8.43 -5.54 -4.03
CA MET A 37 -9.62 -4.67 -4.08
C MET A 37 -10.87 -5.45 -4.47
N ALA A 38 -10.78 -6.34 -5.46
CA ALA A 38 -11.88 -7.22 -5.85
C ALA A 38 -12.31 -8.15 -4.70
N ALA A 39 -11.37 -8.69 -3.91
CA ALA A 39 -11.69 -9.46 -2.72
C ALA A 39 -12.42 -8.63 -1.65
N LEU A 40 -12.00 -7.38 -1.45
CA LEU A 40 -12.62 -6.45 -0.48
C LEU A 40 -13.98 -5.91 -0.94
N ASN A 41 -14.24 -5.85 -2.24
CA ASN A 41 -15.57 -5.53 -2.76
C ASN A 41 -16.59 -6.61 -2.44
N ILE A 42 -16.15 -7.87 -2.30
CA ILE A 42 -17.01 -8.98 -1.88
C ILE A 42 -17.13 -8.99 -0.36
N GLU A 43 -16.01 -8.92 0.35
CA GLU A 43 -15.99 -8.95 1.82
C GLU A 43 -15.10 -7.83 2.39
N PRO A 44 -15.68 -6.66 2.69
CA PRO A 44 -14.94 -5.51 3.21
C PRO A 44 -14.27 -5.78 4.55
N ALA A 45 -14.80 -6.69 5.36
CA ALA A 45 -14.24 -7.05 6.65
C ALA A 45 -13.07 -8.06 6.56
N PHE A 46 -12.69 -8.53 5.37
CA PHE A 46 -11.53 -9.41 5.18
C PHE A 46 -10.19 -8.75 5.53
N LEU A 47 -9.71 -8.99 6.76
CA LEU A 47 -8.55 -8.32 7.33
C LEU A 47 -7.24 -8.56 6.54
N LYS A 48 -6.99 -9.79 6.11
CA LYS A 48 -5.77 -10.13 5.35
C LYS A 48 -5.72 -9.33 4.05
N ALA A 49 -6.80 -9.32 3.25
CA ALA A 49 -6.83 -8.55 2.01
C ALA A 49 -6.55 -7.06 2.23
N ARG A 50 -7.07 -6.43 3.30
CA ARG A 50 -6.75 -5.03 3.63
C ARG A 50 -5.28 -4.82 3.96
N LYS A 51 -4.69 -5.69 4.78
CA LYS A 51 -3.27 -5.62 5.16
C LYS A 51 -2.38 -5.75 3.94
N PHE A 52 -2.65 -6.74 3.08
CA PHE A 52 -1.88 -6.97 1.86
C PHE A 52 -2.09 -5.90 0.79
N LEU A 53 -3.29 -5.35 0.64
CA LEU A 53 -3.52 -4.19 -0.21
C LEU A 53 -2.66 -2.99 0.23
N ARG A 54 -2.59 -2.74 1.53
CA ARG A 54 -1.77 -1.64 2.08
C ARG A 54 -0.28 -1.88 1.87
N THR A 55 0.22 -3.09 2.08
CA THR A 55 1.63 -3.40 1.84
C THR A 55 1.97 -3.29 0.35
N ALA A 56 1.12 -3.79 -0.55
CA ALA A 56 1.28 -3.66 -1.99
C ALA A 56 1.32 -2.19 -2.43
N GLY A 57 0.41 -1.35 -1.93
CA GLY A 57 0.41 0.08 -2.22
C GLY A 57 1.68 0.81 -1.75
N ILE A 58 2.19 0.46 -0.56
CA ILE A 58 3.47 1.02 -0.06
C ILE A 58 4.63 0.58 -0.96
N GLN A 59 4.66 -0.69 -1.39
CA GLN A 59 5.68 -1.18 -2.31
C GLN A 59 5.62 -0.47 -3.66
N GLN A 60 4.42 -0.24 -4.20
CA GLN A 60 4.21 0.48 -5.47
C GLN A 60 4.74 1.91 -5.39
N LEU A 61 4.44 2.62 -4.30
CA LEU A 61 4.91 3.98 -4.07
C LEU A 61 6.45 4.04 -3.97
N LYS A 62 7.07 3.07 -3.27
CA LYS A 62 8.53 2.97 -3.17
C LYS A 62 9.19 2.65 -4.50
N ALA A 63 8.56 1.84 -5.35
CA ALA A 63 9.05 1.49 -6.68
C ALA A 63 8.94 2.65 -7.70
N THR A 64 8.14 3.68 -7.40
CA THR A 64 7.90 4.80 -8.34
C THR A 64 9.02 5.85 -8.24
N PRO A 65 9.76 6.17 -9.32
CA PRO A 65 10.92 7.09 -9.28
C PRO A 65 10.54 8.53 -8.88
N ARG A 66 9.29 8.94 -9.14
CA ARG A 66 8.74 10.24 -8.73
C ARG A 66 8.73 10.45 -7.21
N ALA A 67 8.61 9.38 -6.43
CA ALA A 67 8.66 9.44 -4.96
C ALA A 67 10.09 9.71 -4.45
N ALA A 68 11.09 9.11 -5.08
CA ALA A 68 12.50 9.37 -4.77
C ALA A 68 12.88 10.82 -5.12
N TYR A 69 12.53 11.28 -6.32
CA TYR A 69 12.80 12.66 -6.77
C TYR A 69 12.15 13.72 -5.87
N ARG A 70 10.89 13.50 -5.44
CA ARG A 70 10.23 14.39 -4.48
C ARG A 70 10.94 14.49 -3.14
N ARG A 71 11.50 13.39 -2.62
CA ARG A 71 12.21 13.41 -1.34
C ARG A 71 13.45 14.30 -1.40
N HIS A 72 14.19 14.25 -2.51
CA HIS A 72 15.35 15.10 -2.75
C HIS A 72 15.00 16.58 -2.94
N LEU A 73 13.87 16.88 -3.60
CA LEU A 73 13.39 18.26 -3.73
C LEU A 73 12.97 18.87 -2.38
N VAL A 74 12.26 18.10 -1.55
CA VAL A 74 11.84 18.59 -0.22
C VAL A 74 13.06 18.91 0.64
N THR A 75 14.11 18.09 0.60
CA THR A 75 15.38 18.39 1.31
C THR A 75 16.04 19.67 0.79
N LEU A 76 16.02 19.95 -0.51
CA LEU A 76 16.60 21.18 -1.06
C LEU A 76 15.83 22.44 -0.63
N THR A 77 14.50 22.39 -0.62
CA THR A 77 13.67 23.56 -0.25
C THR A 77 13.61 23.84 1.26
N SER A 78 14.04 22.90 2.11
CA SER A 78 13.98 23.02 3.57
C SER A 78 15.27 23.51 4.22
N ILE A 79 16.41 23.48 3.51
CA ILE A 79 17.69 24.05 3.96
C ILE A 79 17.56 25.53 4.38
N PRO A 80 16.95 26.45 3.59
CA PRO A 80 16.90 27.86 3.98
C PRO A 80 16.02 28.13 5.21
N LYS A 81 14.98 27.33 5.45
CA LYS A 81 14.09 27.50 6.61
C LYS A 81 14.73 27.05 7.93
N LEU A 82 15.63 26.06 7.88
CA LEU A 82 16.38 25.61 9.05
C LEU A 82 17.47 26.61 9.46
N ILE A 83 18.10 27.25 8.48
CA ILE A 83 19.12 28.29 8.72
C ILE A 83 18.48 29.54 9.37
N GLN A 84 17.28 29.93 8.94
CA GLN A 84 16.55 31.05 9.58
C GLN A 84 16.17 30.75 11.04
N GLY A 85 15.87 29.50 11.39
CA GLY A 85 15.58 29.12 12.78
C GLY A 85 16.80 29.15 13.71
N HIS A 86 18.00 28.87 13.18
CA HIS A 86 19.25 28.96 13.94
C HIS A 86 19.79 30.39 14.09
N LEU A 87 19.38 31.33 13.23
CA LEU A 87 19.78 32.75 13.31
C LEU A 87 18.82 33.61 14.16
N ALA A 88 17.68 33.05 14.58
CA ALA A 88 16.66 33.75 15.36
C ALA A 88 16.65 33.38 16.87
N LEU A 89 17.68 32.65 17.32
CA LEU A 89 17.98 32.32 18.73
C LEU A 89 19.28 33.03 19.14
#